data_AF-A0A959GYU3-F1
#
_entry.id   AF-A0A959GYU3-F1
#
_cell.length_a   1.000
_cell.length_b   1.000
_cell.length_c   1.000
_cell.angle_alpha   90.00
_cell.angle_beta   90.00
_cell.angle_gamma   90.00
#
_symmetry.space_group_name_H-M   'P 1'
#
loop_
_entity.id
_entity.type
_entity.pdbx_description
1 polymer ?
#
loop_
_entity_poly.entity_id
_entity_poly.type
_entity_poly.pdbx_seq_one_letter_code
_entity_poly.pdbx_strand_id
1 'polypeptide(L)' 'ELSLRKAIRWKKEKTNRHYLMEMQQSPLAGAFAEATLIFEQAWYGGRQVGESEYRQMEPAFRSLMEKAKG' A
#
# COMPACT_ATOMS: atom_id res chain seq x y z
N GLU A 1 0.22 9.89 -5.96
CA GLU A 1 -0.35 10.46 -4.72
C GLU A 1 0.63 10.61 -3.56
N LEU A 2 1.03 9.53 -2.87
CA LEU A 2 1.82 9.62 -1.63
C LEU A 2 3.11 10.43 -1.76
N SER A 3 3.85 10.28 -2.88
CA SER A 3 5.05 11.07 -3.13
C SER A 3 4.75 12.54 -3.43
N LEU A 4 3.64 12.84 -4.12
CA LEU A 4 3.22 14.22 -4.41
C LEU A 4 2.90 14.97 -3.11
N ARG A 5 2.36 14.24 -2.14
CA ARG A 5 2.03 14.73 -0.79
C ARG A 5 3.18 14.65 0.20
N LYS A 6 4.39 14.29 -0.26
CA LYS A 6 5.61 14.17 0.55
C LYS A 6 5.52 13.13 1.68
N ALA A 7 4.54 12.23 1.64
CA ALA A 7 4.42 11.14 2.61
C ALA A 7 5.52 10.07 2.41
N ILE A 8 5.99 9.92 1.18
CA ILE A 8 7.15 9.09 0.82
C ILE A 8 8.06 9.85 -0.14
N ARG A 9 9.32 9.43 -0.24
CA ARG A 9 10.23 9.85 -1.33
C ARG A 9 10.43 8.69 -2.30
N TRP A 10 9.70 8.71 -3.40
CA TRP A 10 9.77 7.64 -4.41
C TRP A 10 11.18 7.49 -4.99
N LYS A 11 11.64 6.24 -5.12
CA LYS A 11 12.85 5.80 -5.83
C LYS A 11 12.66 4.40 -6.38
N LYS A 12 13.26 4.08 -7.53
CA LYS A 12 13.12 2.78 -8.20
C LYS A 12 13.69 1.62 -7.38
N GLU A 13 14.74 1.86 -6.60
CA GLU A 13 15.48 0.84 -5.85
C GLU A 13 14.81 0.52 -4.49
N LYS A 14 13.78 1.27 -4.11
CA LYS A 14 13.09 1.08 -2.83
C LYS A 14 12.00 0.02 -2.94
N THR A 15 11.96 -0.82 -1.92
CA THR A 15 10.92 -1.83 -1.70
C THR A 15 9.79 -1.30 -0.81
N ASN A 16 8.68 -2.04 -0.71
CA ASN A 16 7.59 -1.74 0.23
C ASN A 16 8.08 -1.57 1.67
N ARG A 17 9.07 -2.36 2.10
CA ARG A 17 9.70 -2.23 3.42
C ARG A 17 10.35 -0.86 3.64
N HIS A 18 11.03 -0.32 2.63
CA HIS A 18 11.61 1.02 2.73
C HIS A 18 10.53 2.08 2.90
N TYR A 19 9.45 1.99 2.14
CA TYR A 19 8.34 2.94 2.24
C TYR A 19 7.56 2.80 3.56
N LEU A 20 7.45 1.60 4.12
CA LEU A 20 6.88 1.39 5.45
C LEU A 20 7.67 2.13 6.53
N MET A 21 9.01 2.15 6.44
CA MET A 21 9.85 2.90 7.37
C MET A 21 9.64 4.42 7.22
N GLU A 22 9.50 4.94 6.00
CA GLU A 22 9.21 6.37 5.78
C GLU A 22 7.84 6.79 6.32
N MET A 23 6.87 5.89 6.25
CA MET A 23 5.50 6.14 6.66
C MET A 23 5.26 6.01 8.16
N GLN A 24 6.24 5.59 8.98
CA GLN A 24 6.03 5.27 10.40
C GLN A 24 5.36 6.38 11.22
N GLN A 25 5.65 7.64 10.92
CA GLN A 25 5.07 8.80 11.62
C GLN A 25 3.88 9.42 10.86
N SER A 26 3.49 8.83 9.73
CA SER A 26 2.36 9.32 8.93
C SER A 26 1.04 8.84 9.53
N PRO A 27 -0.02 9.66 9.52
CA PRO A 27 -1.37 9.18 9.83
C PRO A 27 -1.85 8.07 8.86
N LEU A 28 -1.19 7.92 7.70
CA LEU A 28 -1.46 6.90 6.72
C LEU A 28 -0.76 5.56 6.99
N ALA A 29 0.09 5.47 8.03
CA ALA A 29 0.95 4.31 8.30
C ALA A 29 0.18 2.99 8.31
N GLY A 30 -0.95 2.92 9.01
CA GLY A 30 -1.76 1.70 9.11
C GLY A 30 -2.37 1.28 7.77
N ALA A 31 -2.99 2.20 7.04
CA ALA A 31 -3.59 1.91 5.74
C ALA A 31 -2.53 1.52 4.69
N PHE A 32 -1.34 2.13 4.78
CA PHE A 32 -0.22 1.79 3.91
C PHE A 32 0.36 0.40 4.24
N ALA A 33 0.47 0.05 5.52
CA ALA A 33 0.88 -1.28 5.96
C ALA A 33 -0.07 -2.39 5.49
N GLU A 34 -1.38 -2.15 5.58
CA GLU A 34 -2.39 -3.08 5.08
C GLU A 34 -2.29 -3.28 3.56
N ALA A 35 -2.23 -2.20 2.79
CA ALA A 35 -2.11 -2.27 1.34
C ALA A 35 -0.81 -2.97 0.88
N THR A 36 0.30 -2.73 1.57
CA THR A 36 1.57 -3.39 1.26
C THR A 36 1.53 -4.88 1.62
N LEU A 37 0.93 -5.28 2.74
CA LEU A 37 0.75 -6.70 3.07
C LEU A 37 -0.06 -7.43 2.01
N ILE A 38 -1.17 -6.83 1.55
CA ILE A 38 -2.00 -7.40 0.47
C ILE A 38 -1.18 -7.54 -0.82
N PHE A 39 -0.38 -6.53 -1.16
CA PHE A 39 0.51 -6.60 -2.32
C PHE A 39 1.51 -7.77 -2.20
N GLU A 40 2.17 -7.93 -1.06
CA GLU A 40 3.10 -9.04 -0.84
C GLU A 40 2.39 -10.39 -0.98
N GLN A 41 1.17 -10.52 -0.45
CA GLN A 41 0.36 -11.74 -0.59
C GLN A 41 -0.06 -12.00 -2.04
N ALA A 42 -0.46 -10.99 -2.79
CA ALA A 42 -0.84 -11.13 -4.20
C ALA A 42 0.36 -11.46 -5.10
N TRP A 43 1.53 -10.88 -4.81
CA TRP A 43 2.73 -11.01 -5.64
C TRP A 43 3.54 -12.27 -5.34
N TYR A 44 3.68 -12.63 -4.06
CA TYR A 44 4.48 -13.77 -3.62
C TYR A 44 3.66 -14.96 -3.11
N GLY A 45 2.32 -14.84 -3.01
CA GLY A 45 1.45 -15.88 -2.44
C GLY A 45 1.24 -17.12 -3.33
N GLY A 46 1.86 -17.16 -4.50
CA GLY A 46 1.91 -18.36 -5.37
C GLY A 46 0.56 -18.81 -5.95
N ARG A 47 -0.51 -18.01 -5.78
CA ARG A 47 -1.85 -18.27 -6.30
C ARG A 47 -2.35 -17.03 -7.05
N GLN A 48 -3.08 -17.25 -8.14
CA GLN A 48 -3.75 -16.14 -8.84
C GLN A 48 -4.80 -15.51 -7.93
N VAL A 49 -4.84 -14.18 -7.93
CA VAL A 49 -5.91 -13.41 -7.29
C VAL A 49 -7.13 -13.50 -8.19
N GLY A 50 -8.16 -14.21 -7.75
CA GLY A 50 -9.45 -14.29 -8.42
C GLY A 50 -10.33 -13.07 -8.12
N GLU A 51 -11.51 -13.05 -8.73
CA GLU A 51 -12.45 -11.93 -8.56
C GLU A 51 -12.90 -11.75 -7.10
N SER A 52 -13.13 -12.85 -6.37
CA SER A 52 -13.59 -12.80 -4.98
C SER A 52 -12.49 -12.26 -4.06
N GLU A 53 -11.23 -12.71 -4.24
CA GLU A 53 -10.10 -12.17 -3.51
C GLU A 53 -9.87 -10.69 -3.85
N TYR A 54 -9.95 -10.32 -5.12
CA TYR A 54 -9.84 -8.93 -5.54
C TYR A 54 -10.88 -8.04 -4.87
N ARG A 55 -12.16 -8.46 -4.84
CA ARG A 55 -13.24 -7.70 -4.17
C ARG A 55 -13.01 -7.53 -2.68
N GLN A 56 -12.29 -8.45 -2.03
CA GLN A 56 -11.91 -8.33 -0.62
C GLN A 56 -10.68 -7.42 -0.42
N MET A 57 -9.76 -7.40 -1.38
CA MET A 57 -8.48 -6.67 -1.31
C MET A 57 -8.57 -5.20 -1.74
N GLU A 58 -9.34 -4.91 -2.81
CA GLU A 58 -9.47 -3.58 -3.42
C GLU A 58 -9.87 -2.46 -2.44
N PRO A 59 -10.78 -2.69 -1.46
CA PRO A 59 -11.18 -1.65 -0.51
C PRO A 59 -10.02 -1.06 0.31
N ALA A 60 -8.99 -1.86 0.63
CA ALA A 60 -7.83 -1.37 1.39
C ALA A 60 -7.02 -0.36 0.57
N PHE A 61 -6.79 -0.62 -0.72
CA PHE A 61 -6.11 0.31 -1.62
C PHE A 61 -6.93 1.59 -1.83
N ARG A 62 -8.25 1.44 -2.01
CA ARG A 62 -9.16 2.59 -2.14
C ARG A 62 -9.13 3.46 -0.88
N SER A 63 -9.22 2.86 0.30
CA SER A 63 -9.14 3.56 1.59
C SER A 63 -7.83 4.35 1.73
N LEU A 64 -6.69 3.74 1.39
CA LEU A 64 -5.40 4.43 1.37
C LEU A 64 -5.42 5.66 0.45
N MET A 65 -5.96 5.51 -0.77
CA MET A 65 -6.01 6.61 -1.74
C MET A 65 -6.93 7.74 -1.31
N GLU A 66 -8.09 7.44 -0.73
CA GLU A 66 -9.01 8.47 -0.23
C GLU A 66 -8.42 9.21 0.97
N LYS A 67 -7.82 8.50 1.93
CA LYS A 67 -7.10 9.11 3.05
C LYS A 67 -5.88 9.92 2.61
N ALA A 68 -5.22 9.50 1.53
CA ALA A 68 -4.13 10.26 0.97
C ALA A 68 -4.64 11.54 0.32
N LYS A 69 -5.82 11.54 -0.32
CA LYS A 69 -6.39 12.70 -1.02
C LYS A 69 -6.96 13.78 -0.11
N GLY A 70 -7.58 13.35 1.00
CA GLY A 70 -8.05 14.24 2.09
C GLY A 70 -6.90 14.99 2.75
#